data_AF-A0A538SAC8-F1
#
_entry.id   AF-A0A538SAC8-F1
#
_cell.length_a   1.000
_cell.length_b   1.000
_cell.length_c   1.000
_cell.angle_alpha   90.00
_cell.angle_beta   90.00
_cell.angle_gamma   90.00
#
_symmetry.space_group_name_H-M   'P 1'
#
loop_
_entity.id
_entity.type
_entity.pdbx_description
1 polymer ?
#
loop_
_entity_poly.entity_id
_entity_poly.type
_entity_poly.pdbx_seq_one_letter_code
_entity_poly.pdbx_strand_id
1 'polypeptide(L)'
;MEALRADVRQGRRLDIEAARWPQLAQRFLTHHEAKGTRPRTLARWKQVLAHLTAYFASTPVGEIAEGVAGYVARRRRQKAAPASVRMELAVLKQAYRIAGLPRLDVPTIQVKNVRKGFLEVADVERIAEHLPEPLRPVVWIAFYTGWRKQEIINLRWADVDLRAGTVRLWPGETKSGAGRV
;
A
#
# COMPACT_ATOMS: atom_id res chain seq x y z
N MET A 1 24.84 -8.18 -9.61
CA MET A 1 23.48 -8.52 -9.10
C MET A 1 23.53 -9.40 -7.86
N GLU A 2 24.43 -10.38 -7.80
CA GLU A 2 24.59 -11.29 -6.65
C GLU A 2 25.20 -10.62 -5.41
N ALA A 3 26.20 -9.75 -5.61
CA ALA A 3 26.82 -8.97 -4.53
C ALA A 3 25.83 -8.10 -3.74
N LEU A 4 24.90 -7.43 -4.43
CA LEU A 4 23.89 -6.57 -3.79
C LEU A 4 22.89 -7.38 -2.94
N ARG A 5 22.60 -8.63 -3.33
CA ARG A 5 21.73 -9.53 -2.55
C ARG A 5 22.44 -10.06 -1.30
N ALA A 6 23.76 -10.28 -1.38
CA ALA A 6 24.58 -10.68 -0.25
C ALA A 6 24.74 -9.55 0.80
N ASP A 7 24.98 -8.31 0.35
CA ASP A 7 25.13 -7.14 1.22
C ASP A 7 23.88 -6.83 2.05
N VAL A 8 22.69 -7.06 1.47
CA VAL A 8 21.40 -6.89 2.17
C VAL A 8 21.22 -7.92 3.28
N ARG A 9 21.69 -9.16 3.08
CA ARG A 9 21.64 -10.21 4.11
C ARG A 9 22.66 -9.98 5.24
N GLN A 10 23.79 -9.34 4.93
CA GLN A 10 24.88 -9.08 5.88
C GLN A 10 24.80 -7.71 6.56
N GLY A 11 23.76 -6.89 6.29
CA GLY A 11 23.59 -5.59 6.93
C GLY A 11 24.62 -4.53 6.51
N ARG A 12 25.34 -4.74 5.40
CA ARG A 12 26.40 -3.84 4.95
C ARG A 12 25.79 -2.51 4.47
N ARG A 13 26.35 -1.37 4.88
CA ARG A 13 25.90 -0.05 4.42
C ARG A 13 26.25 0.13 2.94
N LEU A 14 25.35 0.75 2.17
CA LEU A 14 25.70 1.22 0.83
C LEU A 14 26.63 2.44 0.96
N ASP A 15 27.63 2.51 0.11
CA ASP A 15 28.46 3.71 -0.06
C ASP A 15 27.60 4.82 -0.71
N ILE A 16 27.51 5.97 -0.04
CA ILE A 16 26.70 7.12 -0.47
C ILE A 16 27.28 7.77 -1.73
N GLU A 17 28.60 7.81 -1.86
CA GLU A 17 29.30 8.53 -2.93
C GLU A 17 29.24 7.76 -4.25
N ALA A 18 29.23 6.43 -4.18
CA ALA A 18 29.18 5.57 -5.37
C ALA A 18 27.76 5.13 -5.76
N ALA A 19 26.81 5.12 -4.82
CA ALA A 19 25.47 4.60 -5.09
C ALA A 19 24.59 5.58 -5.86
N ARG A 20 23.75 5.04 -6.74
CA ARG A 20 22.67 5.78 -7.43
C ARG A 20 21.31 5.20 -7.04
N TRP A 21 20.24 5.88 -7.44
CA TRP A 21 18.87 5.45 -7.16
C TRP A 21 18.55 3.98 -7.50
N PRO A 22 18.96 3.41 -8.66
CA PRO A 22 18.59 2.03 -9.01
C PRO A 22 19.05 1.00 -7.98
N GLN A 23 20.23 1.21 -7.35
CA GLN A 23 20.74 0.35 -6.30
C GLN A 23 19.86 0.41 -5.04
N LEU A 24 19.37 1.60 -4.66
CA LEU A 24 18.42 1.76 -3.54
C LEU A 24 17.08 1.07 -3.83
N ALA A 25 16.54 1.27 -5.03
CA ALA A 25 15.27 0.65 -5.44
C ALA A 25 15.35 -0.88 -5.41
N GLN A 26 16.45 -1.44 -5.94
CA GLN A 26 16.67 -2.89 -5.92
C GLN A 26 16.82 -3.43 -4.49
N ARG A 27 17.61 -2.73 -3.65
CA ARG A 27 17.79 -3.09 -2.24
C ARG A 27 16.47 -3.06 -1.47
N PHE A 28 15.61 -2.07 -1.71
CA PHE A 28 14.27 -1.99 -1.14
C PHE A 28 13.42 -3.21 -1.51
N LEU A 29 13.39 -3.60 -2.79
CA LEU A 29 12.61 -4.75 -3.25
C LEU A 29 13.13 -6.05 -2.65
N THR A 30 14.45 -6.29 -2.72
CA THR A 30 15.06 -7.51 -2.18
C THR A 30 14.82 -7.65 -0.67
N HIS A 31 14.93 -6.56 0.09
CA HIS A 31 14.61 -6.56 1.53
C HIS A 31 13.17 -7.00 1.79
N HIS A 32 12.23 -6.50 1.00
CA HIS A 32 10.81 -6.79 1.20
C HIS A 32 10.37 -8.15 0.67
N GLU A 33 10.99 -8.64 -0.40
CA GLU A 33 10.84 -10.01 -0.89
C GLU A 33 11.34 -11.01 0.16
N ALA A 34 12.53 -10.76 0.75
CA ALA A 34 13.08 -11.61 1.81
C ALA A 34 12.19 -11.68 3.07
N LYS A 35 11.40 -10.63 3.34
CA LYS A 35 10.42 -10.61 4.44
C LYS A 35 9.10 -11.32 4.15
N GLY A 36 8.95 -11.96 2.98
CA GLY A 36 7.71 -12.62 2.60
C GLY A 36 6.54 -11.65 2.39
N THR A 37 6.82 -10.43 1.92
CA THR A 37 5.76 -9.44 1.69
C THR A 37 4.75 -9.96 0.66
N ARG A 38 3.44 -9.83 0.96
CA ARG A 38 2.34 -10.23 0.06
C ARG A 38 2.54 -9.69 -1.37
N PRO A 39 2.28 -10.50 -2.43
CA PRO A 39 2.51 -10.10 -3.83
C PRO A 39 1.84 -8.79 -4.23
N ARG A 40 0.60 -8.56 -3.80
CA ARG A 40 -0.15 -7.32 -4.08
C ARG A 40 0.54 -6.07 -3.54
N THR A 41 1.17 -6.19 -2.37
CA THR A 41 1.91 -5.08 -1.74
C THR A 41 3.22 -4.82 -2.48
N LEU A 42 3.94 -5.88 -2.87
CA LEU A 42 5.14 -5.76 -3.70
C LEU A 42 4.84 -5.11 -5.05
N ALA A 43 3.76 -5.52 -5.72
CA ALA A 43 3.31 -4.91 -6.97
C ALA A 43 3.03 -3.41 -6.81
N ARG A 44 2.39 -3.02 -5.70
CA ARG A 44 2.16 -1.61 -5.38
C ARG A 44 3.47 -0.83 -5.21
N TRP A 45 4.46 -1.40 -4.52
CA TRP A 45 5.76 -0.74 -4.38
C TRP A 45 6.54 -0.68 -5.69
N LYS A 46 6.45 -1.70 -6.56
CA LYS A 46 7.05 -1.66 -7.91
C LYS A 46 6.52 -0.46 -8.72
N GLN A 47 5.21 -0.19 -8.67
CA GLN A 47 4.62 1.00 -9.30
C GLN A 47 5.18 2.31 -8.72
N VAL A 48 5.32 2.38 -7.39
CA VAL A 48 5.90 3.56 -6.72
C VAL A 48 7.34 3.77 -7.13
N LEU A 49 8.15 2.71 -7.13
CA LEU A 49 9.55 2.76 -7.52
C LEU A 49 9.70 3.15 -8.98
N ALA A 50 8.81 2.71 -9.88
CA ALA A 50 8.86 3.12 -11.29
C ALA A 50 8.76 4.65 -11.45
N HIS A 51 7.91 5.31 -10.67
CA HIS A 51 7.81 6.78 -10.70
C HIS A 51 9.07 7.48 -10.16
N LEU A 52 9.62 6.97 -9.07
CA LEU A 52 10.87 7.49 -8.49
C LEU A 52 12.04 7.28 -9.45
N THR A 53 12.14 6.09 -10.06
CA THR A 53 13.15 5.76 -11.08
C THR A 53 13.04 6.67 -12.29
N ALA A 54 11.82 6.95 -12.77
CA ALA A 54 11.62 7.85 -13.89
C ALA A 54 12.09 9.30 -13.64
N TYR A 55 12.46 9.67 -12.40
CA TYR A 55 13.01 10.97 -12.06
C TYR A 55 14.47 10.90 -11.58
N PHE A 56 14.79 9.93 -10.72
CA PHE A 56 16.07 9.85 -10.02
C PHE A 56 17.06 8.82 -10.59
N ALA A 57 16.75 8.11 -11.68
CA ALA A 57 17.57 6.99 -12.18
C ALA A 57 19.07 7.29 -12.29
N SER A 58 19.43 8.48 -12.77
CA SER A 58 20.82 8.92 -12.91
C SER A 58 21.35 9.72 -11.72
N THR A 59 20.53 10.02 -10.71
CA THR A 59 20.92 10.85 -9.56
C THR A 59 21.76 10.04 -8.56
N PRO A 60 22.94 10.55 -8.15
CA PRO A 60 23.68 10.03 -7.00
C PRO A 60 22.83 10.07 -5.73
N VAL A 61 23.03 9.11 -4.84
CA VAL A 61 22.24 9.04 -3.61
C VAL A 61 22.42 10.28 -2.75
N GLY A 62 23.63 10.85 -2.66
CA GLY A 62 23.89 12.10 -1.93
C GLY A 62 23.04 13.29 -2.39
N GLU A 63 22.66 13.35 -3.67
CA GLU A 63 21.99 14.51 -4.29
C GLU A 63 20.46 14.37 -4.35
N ILE A 64 19.90 13.20 -4.06
CA ILE A 64 18.45 12.97 -4.17
C ILE A 64 17.66 13.93 -3.27
N ALA A 65 18.20 14.30 -2.10
CA ALA A 65 17.57 15.22 -1.16
C ALA A 65 17.20 16.55 -1.80
N GLU A 66 18.12 17.11 -2.59
CA GLU A 66 17.95 18.37 -3.31
C GLU A 66 16.87 18.24 -4.41
N GLY A 67 16.80 17.07 -5.03
CA GLY A 67 15.81 16.77 -6.06
C GLY A 67 14.39 16.49 -5.56
N VAL A 68 14.15 16.31 -4.26
CA VAL A 68 12.82 15.93 -3.72
C VAL A 68 11.76 17.00 -4.02
N ALA A 69 12.08 18.28 -3.85
CA ALA A 69 11.14 19.36 -4.14
C ALA A 69 10.73 19.38 -5.63
N GLY A 70 11.70 19.20 -6.52
CA GLY A 70 11.49 19.09 -7.96
C GLY A 70 10.64 17.86 -8.34
N TYR A 71 10.88 16.72 -7.69
CA TYR A 71 10.07 15.52 -7.86
C TYR A 71 8.60 15.77 -7.49
N VAL A 72 8.35 16.37 -6.32
CA VAL A 72 6.98 16.69 -5.87
C VAL A 72 6.30 17.64 -6.84
N ALA A 73 7.00 18.69 -7.31
CA ALA A 73 6.47 19.62 -8.30
C ALA A 73 6.11 18.91 -9.61
N ARG A 74 6.97 18.00 -10.09
CA ARG A 74 6.69 17.18 -11.28
C ARG A 74 5.44 16.31 -11.09
N ARG A 75 5.29 15.63 -9.96
CA ARG A 75 4.11 14.80 -9.69
C ARG A 75 2.82 15.61 -9.60
N ARG A 76 2.87 16.83 -9.06
CA ARG A 76 1.74 17.77 -9.08
C ARG A 76 1.35 18.18 -10.50
N ARG A 77 2.32 18.50 -11.38
CA ARG A 77 2.06 18.79 -12.80
C ARG A 77 1.41 17.60 -13.53
N GLN A 78 1.77 16.38 -13.16
CA GLN A 78 1.14 15.15 -13.65
C GLN A 78 -0.24 14.86 -13.02
N LYS A 79 -0.79 15.78 -12.20
CA LYS A 79 -2.06 15.63 -11.50
C LYS A 79 -2.13 14.38 -10.61
N ALA A 80 -0.99 13.93 -10.07
CA ALA A 80 -0.96 12.79 -9.16
C ALA A 80 -1.71 13.12 -7.85
N ALA A 81 -2.50 12.17 -7.36
CA ALA A 81 -3.22 12.34 -6.09
C ALA A 81 -2.23 12.59 -4.94
N PRO A 82 -2.53 13.52 -3.99
CA PRO A 82 -1.65 13.80 -2.85
C PRO A 82 -1.28 12.57 -2.03
N ALA A 83 -2.22 11.63 -1.86
CA ALA A 83 -1.99 10.35 -1.18
C ALA A 83 -0.92 9.50 -1.87
N SER A 84 -0.87 9.50 -3.20
CA SER A 84 0.13 8.78 -3.98
C SER A 84 1.51 9.37 -3.79
N VAL A 85 1.64 10.70 -3.91
CA VAL A 85 2.91 11.41 -3.70
C VAL A 85 3.43 11.19 -2.28
N ARG A 86 2.55 11.27 -1.26
CA ARG A 86 2.92 10.98 0.13
C ARG A 86 3.49 9.56 0.29
N MET A 87 2.87 8.57 -0.34
CA MET A 87 3.33 7.18 -0.29
C MET A 87 4.67 7.00 -1.01
N GLU A 88 4.89 7.68 -2.14
CA GLU A 88 6.17 7.66 -2.85
C GLU A 88 7.30 8.23 -1.99
N LEU A 89 7.06 9.36 -1.34
CA LEU A 89 8.02 9.95 -0.39
C LEU A 89 8.26 9.03 0.81
N ALA A 90 7.23 8.33 1.31
CA ALA A 90 7.39 7.36 2.38
C ALA A 90 8.27 6.17 1.95
N VAL A 91 8.08 5.65 0.73
CA VAL A 91 8.92 4.59 0.16
C VAL A 91 10.36 5.08 -0.01
N LEU A 92 10.55 6.32 -0.49
CA LEU A 92 11.87 6.92 -0.63
C LEU A 92 12.61 7.00 0.72
N LYS A 93 11.97 7.53 1.77
CA LYS A 93 12.53 7.55 3.14
C LYS A 93 12.88 6.14 3.63
N GLN A 94 12.01 5.17 3.36
CA GLN A 94 12.22 3.80 3.79
C GLN A 94 13.37 3.13 3.04
N ALA A 95 13.57 3.41 1.75
CA ALA A 95 14.71 2.92 0.98
C ALA A 95 16.03 3.41 1.58
N TYR A 96 16.10 4.69 1.98
CA TYR A 96 17.25 5.25 2.70
C TYR A 96 17.54 4.51 4.01
N ARG A 97 16.50 4.31 4.82
CA ARG A 97 16.62 3.60 6.09
C ARG A 97 17.09 2.16 5.90
N ILE A 98 16.57 1.43 4.91
CA ILE A 98 16.98 0.04 4.61
C ILE A 98 18.43 -0.02 4.10
N ALA A 99 18.87 1.01 3.39
CA ALA A 99 20.25 1.13 2.91
C ALA A 99 21.25 1.56 4.01
N GLY A 100 20.77 1.93 5.20
CA GLY A 100 21.62 2.41 6.31
C GLY A 100 22.16 3.83 6.07
N LEU A 101 21.47 4.62 5.25
CA LEU A 101 21.85 5.98 4.88
C LEU A 101 21.27 7.01 5.88
N PRO A 102 21.80 8.25 5.89
CA PRO A 102 21.22 9.35 6.68
C PRO A 102 19.72 9.51 6.44
N ARG A 103 19.02 9.99 7.46
CA ARG A 103 17.58 10.23 7.36
C ARG A 103 17.30 11.29 6.30
N LEU A 104 16.58 10.89 5.26
CA LEU A 104 16.10 11.81 4.25
C LEU A 104 14.95 12.67 4.80
N ASP A 105 15.11 13.99 4.73
CA ASP A 105 14.01 14.91 4.97
C ASP A 105 13.16 15.08 3.70
N VAL A 106 11.84 15.05 3.86
CA VAL A 106 10.89 15.14 2.74
C VAL A 106 9.71 16.00 3.16
N PRO A 107 9.12 16.78 2.25
CA PRO A 107 8.02 17.65 2.58
C PRO A 107 6.80 16.86 3.04
N THR A 108 6.08 17.42 4.01
CA THR A 108 4.80 16.85 4.44
C THR A 108 3.72 17.16 3.40
N ILE A 109 3.13 16.11 2.83
CA ILE A 109 2.02 16.24 1.89
C ILE A 109 0.70 16.07 2.64
N GLN A 110 -0.10 17.15 2.70
CA GLN A 110 -1.46 17.08 3.24
C GLN A 110 -2.36 16.25 2.32
N VAL A 111 -3.10 15.31 2.91
CA VAL A 111 -4.03 14.44 2.20
C VAL A 111 -5.42 14.62 2.78
N LYS A 112 -6.31 15.24 2.01
CA LYS A 112 -7.71 15.46 2.37
C LYS A 112 -8.61 14.49 1.61
N ASN A 113 -8.51 13.19 1.91
CA ASN A 113 -9.23 12.12 1.21
C ASN A 113 -10.15 11.29 2.12
N VAL A 114 -10.50 11.83 3.29
CA VAL A 114 -11.45 11.20 4.20
C VAL A 114 -12.80 11.14 3.49
N ARG A 115 -13.32 9.92 3.32
CA ARG A 115 -14.66 9.71 2.76
C ARG A 115 -15.69 10.21 3.77
N LYS A 116 -16.68 10.95 3.29
CA LYS A 116 -17.78 11.48 4.08
C LYS A 116 -19.08 10.84 3.61
N GLY A 117 -20.06 10.74 4.51
CA GLY A 117 -21.37 10.18 4.24
C GLY A 117 -21.57 8.83 4.91
N PHE A 118 -22.81 8.61 5.35
CA PHE A 118 -23.32 7.34 5.85
C PHE A 118 -24.54 6.98 5.01
N LEU A 119 -24.81 5.69 4.88
CA LEU A 119 -26.04 5.21 4.27
C LEU A 119 -27.05 4.97 5.39
N GLU A 120 -28.31 5.30 5.13
CA GLU A 120 -29.44 4.82 5.92
C GLU A 120 -30.06 3.58 5.26
N VAL A 121 -30.98 2.93 5.98
CA VAL A 121 -31.69 1.73 5.50
C VAL A 121 -32.33 1.99 4.13
N ALA A 122 -33.03 3.12 3.98
CA ALA A 122 -33.68 3.49 2.73
C ALA A 122 -32.68 3.73 1.57
N ASP A 123 -31.44 4.14 1.86
CA ASP A 123 -30.41 4.26 0.83
C ASP A 123 -29.92 2.88 0.38
N VAL A 124 -29.78 1.94 1.32
CA VAL A 124 -29.37 0.56 1.03
C VAL A 124 -30.44 -0.18 0.24
N GLU A 125 -31.72 0.01 0.56
CA GLU A 125 -32.85 -0.53 -0.20
C GLU A 125 -32.79 -0.06 -1.66
N ARG A 126 -32.68 1.26 -1.88
CA ARG A 126 -32.56 1.82 -3.23
C ARG A 126 -31.34 1.28 -3.97
N ILE A 127 -30.20 1.13 -3.31
CA ILE A 127 -29.00 0.53 -3.94
C ILE A 127 -29.27 -0.93 -4.32
N ALA A 128 -29.87 -1.71 -3.43
CA ALA A 128 -30.13 -3.13 -3.65
C ALA A 128 -31.10 -3.37 -4.82
N GLU A 129 -32.12 -2.53 -4.99
CA GLU A 129 -33.07 -2.62 -6.11
C GLU A 129 -32.38 -2.47 -7.47
N HIS A 130 -31.35 -1.62 -7.56
CA HIS A 130 -30.57 -1.38 -8.77
C HIS A 130 -29.45 -2.40 -9.01
N LEU A 131 -29.24 -3.35 -8.08
CA LEU A 131 -28.23 -4.39 -8.21
C LEU A 131 -28.82 -5.69 -8.77
N PRO A 132 -28.01 -6.45 -9.55
CA PRO A 132 -28.32 -7.83 -9.88
C PRO A 132 -28.63 -8.64 -8.62
N GLU A 133 -29.59 -9.55 -8.71
CA GLU A 133 -30.07 -10.35 -7.57
C GLU A 133 -28.94 -10.96 -6.71
N PRO A 134 -27.86 -11.56 -7.27
CA PRO A 134 -26.79 -12.14 -6.46
C PRO A 134 -25.98 -11.13 -5.63
N LEU A 135 -26.01 -9.84 -6.00
CA LEU A 135 -25.25 -8.79 -5.33
C LEU A 135 -26.06 -8.05 -4.26
N ARG A 136 -27.40 -8.20 -4.25
CA ARG A 136 -28.25 -7.54 -3.25
C ARG A 136 -27.89 -7.94 -1.82
N PRO A 137 -27.70 -9.24 -1.49
CA PRO A 137 -27.33 -9.63 -0.12
C PRO A 137 -25.96 -9.08 0.31
N VAL A 138 -25.03 -8.89 -0.63
CA VAL A 138 -23.68 -8.38 -0.33
C VAL A 138 -23.73 -6.96 0.25
N VAL A 139 -24.60 -6.09 -0.27
CA VAL A 139 -24.75 -4.73 0.25
C VAL A 139 -25.42 -4.73 1.62
N TRP A 140 -26.43 -5.56 1.82
CA TRP A 140 -27.06 -5.71 3.13
C TRP A 140 -26.11 -6.22 4.20
N ILE A 141 -25.31 -7.25 3.89
CA ILE A 141 -24.26 -7.72 4.80
C ILE A 141 -23.27 -6.58 5.09
N ALA A 142 -22.84 -5.83 4.08
CA ALA A 142 -21.92 -4.71 4.28
C ALA A 142 -22.50 -3.63 5.20
N PHE A 143 -23.80 -3.34 5.07
CA PHE A 143 -24.50 -2.38 5.90
C PHE A 143 -24.63 -2.84 7.35
N TYR A 144 -25.15 -4.05 7.58
CA TYR A 144 -25.39 -4.56 8.93
C TYR A 144 -24.12 -4.89 9.71
N THR A 145 -23.09 -5.40 9.02
CA THR A 145 -21.87 -5.89 9.69
C THR A 145 -20.74 -4.85 9.72
N GLY A 146 -20.77 -3.88 8.80
CA GLY A 146 -19.65 -2.96 8.59
C GLY A 146 -18.36 -3.65 8.09
N TRP A 147 -18.44 -4.90 7.62
CA TRP A 147 -17.28 -5.65 7.17
C TRP A 147 -16.72 -5.12 5.85
N ARG A 148 -15.44 -5.40 5.60
CA ARG A 148 -14.81 -4.96 4.35
C ARG A 148 -15.34 -5.80 3.19
N LYS A 149 -15.50 -5.18 2.02
CA LYS A 149 -15.92 -5.87 0.79
C LYS A 149 -15.22 -7.21 0.56
N GLN A 150 -13.89 -7.27 0.70
CA GLN A 150 -13.13 -8.52 0.47
C GLN A 150 -13.41 -9.60 1.52
N GLU A 151 -13.82 -9.21 2.72
CA GLU A 151 -14.19 -10.17 3.76
C GLU A 151 -15.56 -10.78 3.42
N ILE A 152 -16.50 -9.96 2.96
CA ILE A 152 -17.85 -10.40 2.58
C ILE A 152 -17.84 -11.32 1.35
N ILE A 153 -17.16 -10.92 0.28
CA ILE A 153 -17.20 -11.70 -0.98
C ILE A 153 -16.43 -13.04 -0.89
N ASN A 154 -15.61 -13.22 0.15
CA ASN A 154 -14.84 -14.45 0.35
C ASN A 154 -15.48 -15.36 1.41
N LEU A 155 -16.67 -15.01 1.92
CA LEU A 155 -17.42 -15.87 2.83
C LEU A 155 -17.77 -17.19 2.15
N ARG A 156 -17.67 -18.28 2.92
CA ARG A 156 -18.09 -19.61 2.51
C ARG A 156 -19.30 -20.05 3.34
N TRP A 157 -20.03 -21.03 2.85
CA TRP A 157 -21.14 -21.63 3.61
C TRP A 157 -20.72 -22.18 4.97
N ALA A 158 -19.48 -22.68 5.10
CA ALA A 158 -18.94 -23.14 6.38
C ALA A 158 -18.74 -22.01 7.41
N ASP A 159 -18.77 -20.76 6.98
CA ASP A 159 -18.61 -19.57 7.82
C ASP A 159 -19.99 -19.05 8.31
N VAL A 160 -21.10 -19.68 7.90
CA VAL A 160 -22.47 -19.26 8.22
C VAL A 160 -23.15 -20.33 9.09
N ASP A 161 -23.62 -19.91 10.27
CA ASP A 161 -24.48 -20.73 11.12
C ASP A 161 -25.91 -20.15 11.09
N LEU A 162 -26.76 -20.77 10.27
CA LEU A 162 -28.16 -20.35 10.13
C LEU A 162 -29.00 -20.68 11.37
N ARG A 163 -28.61 -21.64 12.21
CA ARG A 163 -29.32 -21.97 13.45
C ARG A 163 -29.03 -20.92 14.52
N ALA A 164 -27.77 -20.50 14.61
CA ALA A 164 -27.35 -19.45 15.51
C ALA A 164 -27.62 -18.03 14.95
N GLY A 165 -27.92 -17.90 13.66
CA GLY A 165 -28.12 -16.61 13.00
C GLY A 165 -26.83 -15.78 12.89
N THR A 166 -25.67 -16.45 12.78
CA THR A 166 -24.36 -15.79 12.81
C THR A 166 -23.53 -16.08 11.56
N VAL A 167 -22.62 -15.15 11.25
CA VAL A 167 -21.60 -15.32 10.21
C VAL A 167 -20.25 -15.05 10.85
N ARG A 168 -19.23 -15.86 10.60
CA ARG A 168 -17.93 -15.75 11.27
C ARG A 168 -16.79 -15.54 10.28
N LEU A 169 -15.93 -14.58 10.56
CA LEU A 169 -14.59 -14.51 9.94
C LEU A 169 -13.59 -15.13 10.89
N TRP A 170 -12.86 -16.14 10.42
CA TRP A 170 -11.88 -16.80 11.27
C TRP A 170 -10.63 -15.93 11.46
N PRO A 171 -9.96 -16.02 12.63
CA PRO A 171 -8.66 -15.41 12.82
C PRO A 171 -7.67 -15.84 11.73
N GLY A 172 -6.88 -14.90 11.22
CA GLY A 172 -5.93 -15.15 10.13
C GLY A 172 -6.48 -14.98 8.71
N GLU A 173 -7.80 -14.98 8.51
CA GLU A 173 -8.42 -14.80 7.18
C GLU A 173 -8.56 -13.30 6.80
N THR A 174 -8.43 -12.40 7.77
CA THR A 174 -8.60 -10.95 7.55
C THR A 174 -7.26 -10.21 7.44
N LYS A 175 -7.30 -9.01 6.86
CA LYS A 175 -6.11 -8.13 6.77
C LYS A 175 -5.52 -7.79 8.15
N SER A 176 -6.35 -7.76 9.20
CA SER A 176 -5.95 -7.46 10.57
C SER A 176 -5.65 -8.70 11.42
N GLY A 177 -5.88 -9.92 10.92
CA GLY A 177 -5.69 -11.16 11.66
C GLY A 177 -6.74 -11.44 12.74
N ALA A 178 -7.48 -10.43 13.21
CA ALA A 178 -8.58 -10.59 14.14
C ALA A 178 -9.81 -11.24 13.47
N GLY A 179 -10.38 -12.26 14.14
CA GLY A 179 -11.68 -12.82 13.81
C GLY A 179 -12.82 -11.92 14.31
N ARG A 180 -14.02 -12.13 13.77
CA ARG A 180 -15.25 -11.43 14.18
C ARG A 180 -16.48 -12.28 13.84
N VAL A 181 -17.55 -12.09 14.57
CA VAL A 181 -18.90 -12.68 14.37
C VAL A 181 -19.86 -11.53 14.11
#